data_AF-A0A517NX42-F1
#
_entry.id   AF-A0A517NX42-F1
#
_cell.length_a   1.000
_cell.length_b   1.000
_cell.length_c   1.000
_cell.angle_alpha   90.00
_cell.angle_beta   90.00
_cell.angle_gamma   90.00
#
_symmetry.space_group_name_H-M   'P 1'
#
loop_
_entity.id
_entity.type
_entity.pdbx_description
1 polymer ?
#
loop_
_entity_poly.entity_id
_entity_poly.type
_entity_poly.pdbx_seq_one_letter_code
_entity_poly.pdbx_strand_id
1 'polypeptide(L)'
;MTLLGKSFSVIIMLLSLVFMVLALAVNASHRNWRDVVLGPDGYKVQIETITRENEQLADAKTRVQASLDREQAARRTALAAMQTQQDQLEGELEAALNQNQQLEAKNTELSQLDRARAEELQKLTAETGMLRKQIREEQAKRDGLFAEMLVLTNNMNELRGIRQELELRNKALSKQVTRYKEVVDAKGVDINEPLHGAPPKRNGNILVVNRPKLLVELSIGEDDGLRSGHELEVSRKGRYVGRVRVRTVAPNRSVAEILRDYAGGIILEGDRVDTTLE
;
A
#
# COMPACT_ATOMS: atom_id res chain seq x y z
N MET A 1 10.35 147.23 -99.82
CA MET A 1 9.57 146.47 -98.81
C MET A 1 9.04 147.45 -97.77
N THR A 2 7.72 147.53 -97.59
CA THR A 2 7.10 148.37 -96.56
C THR A 2 7.40 147.78 -95.17
N LEU A 3 7.60 148.65 -94.18
CA LEU A 3 7.91 148.27 -92.80
C LEU A 3 6.85 147.31 -92.20
N LEU A 4 5.60 147.47 -92.67
CA LEU A 4 4.44 146.63 -92.34
C LEU A 4 4.56 145.18 -92.85
N GLY A 5 5.17 144.97 -94.02
CA GLY A 5 5.37 143.61 -94.57
C GLY A 5 6.42 142.82 -93.79
N LYS A 6 7.47 143.50 -93.29
CA LYS A 6 8.52 142.86 -92.47
C LYS A 6 8.01 142.45 -91.09
N SER A 7 7.19 143.27 -90.43
CA SER A 7 6.60 142.91 -89.13
C SER A 7 5.61 141.75 -89.25
N PHE A 8 4.77 141.74 -90.28
CA PHE A 8 3.86 140.61 -90.55
C PHE A 8 4.62 139.32 -90.88
N SER A 9 5.69 139.35 -91.68
CA SER A 9 6.51 138.17 -91.95
C SER A 9 7.19 137.62 -90.69
N VAL A 10 7.67 138.48 -89.79
CA VAL A 10 8.27 138.06 -88.51
C VAL A 10 7.22 137.44 -87.57
N ILE A 11 6.00 137.99 -87.52
CA ILE A 11 4.90 137.43 -86.73
C ILE A 11 4.47 136.06 -87.28
N ILE A 12 4.35 135.91 -88.59
CA ILE A 12 4.00 134.62 -89.22
C ILE A 12 5.11 133.58 -88.97
N MET A 13 6.38 134.00 -89.01
CA MET A 13 7.52 133.13 -88.67
C MET A 13 7.52 132.71 -87.19
N LEU A 14 7.22 133.63 -86.27
CA LEU A 14 7.09 133.31 -84.84
C LEU A 14 5.91 132.37 -84.58
N LEU A 15 4.77 132.63 -85.22
CA LEU A 15 3.57 131.79 -85.08
C LEU A 15 3.81 130.38 -85.65
N SER A 16 4.48 130.26 -86.79
CA SER A 16 4.83 128.95 -87.37
C SER A 16 5.83 128.19 -86.50
N LEU A 17 6.78 128.89 -85.86
CA LEU A 17 7.71 128.31 -84.89
C LEU A 17 6.95 127.77 -83.66
N VAL A 18 6.00 128.52 -83.12
CA VAL A 18 5.16 128.08 -81.99
C VAL A 18 4.30 126.87 -82.36
N PHE A 19 3.67 126.88 -83.54
CA PHE A 19 2.92 125.72 -84.04
C PHE A 19 3.81 124.50 -84.28
N MET A 20 5.05 124.68 -84.74
CA MET A 20 6.02 123.60 -84.90
C MET A 20 6.41 122.98 -83.54
N VAL A 21 6.65 123.80 -82.51
CA VAL A 21 6.98 123.33 -81.16
C VAL A 21 5.79 122.60 -80.52
N LEU A 22 4.56 123.11 -80.69
CA LEU A 22 3.34 122.44 -80.23
C LEU A 22 3.09 121.12 -80.98
N ALA A 23 3.31 121.09 -82.29
CA ALA A 23 3.18 119.86 -83.09
C ALA A 23 4.21 118.80 -82.66
N LEU A 24 5.46 119.20 -82.37
CA LEU A 24 6.50 118.33 -81.82
C LEU A 24 6.13 117.83 -80.42
N ALA A 25 5.60 118.68 -79.54
CA ALA A 25 5.16 118.31 -78.20
C ALA A 25 4.00 117.31 -78.23
N VAL A 26 3.01 117.51 -79.10
CA VAL A 26 1.88 116.59 -79.28
C VAL A 26 2.35 115.25 -79.83
N ASN A 27 3.25 115.25 -80.82
CA ASN A 27 3.82 114.03 -81.38
C ASN A 27 4.66 113.25 -80.35
N ALA A 28 5.44 113.96 -79.52
CA ALA A 28 6.21 113.34 -78.42
C ALA A 28 5.30 112.82 -77.29
N SER A 29 4.14 113.45 -77.06
CA SER A 29 3.14 112.98 -76.11
C SER A 29 2.24 111.87 -76.65
N HIS A 30 2.37 111.52 -77.94
CA HIS A 30 1.55 110.50 -78.58
C HIS A 30 1.96 109.12 -78.06
N ARG A 31 1.35 108.73 -76.94
CA ARG A 31 1.58 107.41 -76.35
C ARG A 31 0.93 106.38 -77.25
N ASN A 32 1.73 105.43 -77.74
CA ASN A 32 1.23 104.35 -78.57
C ASN A 32 0.49 103.33 -77.71
N TRP A 33 -0.77 103.62 -77.38
CA TRP A 33 -1.64 102.75 -76.58
C TRP A 33 -1.79 101.36 -77.18
N ARG A 34 -1.69 101.24 -78.51
CA ARG A 34 -1.68 99.95 -79.19
C ARG A 34 -0.49 99.10 -78.77
N ASP A 35 0.69 99.69 -78.61
CA ASP A 35 1.91 98.97 -78.17
C ASP A 35 1.88 98.64 -76.67
N VAL A 36 1.31 99.53 -75.85
CA VAL A 36 1.09 99.24 -74.41
C VAL A 36 0.11 98.07 -74.19
N VAL A 37 -0.83 97.85 -75.11
CA VAL A 37 -1.82 96.76 -75.01
C VAL A 37 -1.39 95.50 -75.77
N LEU A 38 -0.84 95.65 -76.98
CA LEU A 38 -0.56 94.56 -77.93
C LEU A 38 0.93 94.32 -78.20
N GLY A 39 1.82 95.15 -77.66
CA GLY A 39 3.27 94.95 -77.76
C GLY A 39 3.73 93.70 -77.01
N PRO A 40 4.99 93.27 -77.19
CA PRO A 40 5.52 92.05 -76.61
C PRO A 40 5.44 91.99 -75.07
N ASP A 41 5.53 93.14 -74.39
CA ASP A 41 5.33 93.28 -72.93
C ASP A 41 3.98 93.92 -72.56
N GLY A 42 3.07 94.01 -73.53
CA GLY A 42 1.77 94.66 -73.38
C GLY A 42 0.82 93.91 -72.46
N TYR A 43 -0.20 94.61 -71.96
CA TYR A 43 -1.16 94.05 -71.00
C TYR A 43 -1.86 92.78 -71.50
N LYS A 44 -2.08 92.62 -72.81
CA LYS A 44 -2.71 91.42 -73.38
C LYS A 44 -1.87 90.16 -73.12
N VAL A 45 -0.56 90.22 -73.35
CA VAL A 45 0.36 89.08 -73.13
C VAL A 45 0.44 88.72 -71.65
N GLN A 46 0.47 89.73 -70.78
CA GLN A 46 0.45 89.52 -69.32
C GLN A 46 -0.84 88.86 -68.86
N ILE A 47 -1.99 89.33 -69.33
CA ILE A 47 -3.30 88.74 -69.01
C ILE A 47 -3.34 87.29 -69.51
N GLU A 48 -2.94 87.03 -70.76
CA GLU A 48 -2.91 85.67 -71.31
C GLU A 48 -1.99 84.73 -70.52
N THR A 49 -0.86 85.23 -70.04
CA THR A 49 0.09 84.46 -69.21
C THR A 49 -0.53 84.15 -67.85
N ILE A 50 -1.07 85.15 -67.16
CA ILE A 50 -1.73 84.99 -65.86
C ILE A 50 -2.95 84.07 -65.97
N THR A 51 -3.73 84.15 -67.06
CA THR A 51 -4.86 83.25 -67.29
C THR A 51 -4.39 81.80 -67.45
N ARG A 52 -3.32 81.56 -68.21
CA ARG A 52 -2.73 80.22 -68.37
C ARG A 52 -2.18 79.68 -67.05
N GLU A 53 -1.50 80.52 -66.27
CA GLU A 53 -1.00 80.15 -64.94
C GLU A 53 -2.14 79.81 -63.99
N ASN A 54 -3.22 80.60 -63.98
CA ASN A 54 -4.40 80.32 -63.17
C ASN A 54 -5.09 79.01 -63.59
N GLU A 55 -5.21 78.73 -64.89
CA GLU A 55 -5.72 77.47 -65.41
C GLU A 55 -4.83 76.29 -64.96
N GLN A 56 -3.50 76.42 -65.09
CA GLN A 56 -2.54 75.40 -64.63
C GLN A 56 -2.60 75.16 -63.12
N LEU A 57 -2.73 76.22 -62.32
CA LEU A 57 -2.87 76.13 -60.86
C LEU A 57 -4.20 75.51 -60.48
N ALA A 58 -5.29 75.83 -61.18
CA ALA A 58 -6.58 75.19 -60.99
C ALA A 58 -6.52 73.69 -61.30
N ASP A 59 -5.88 73.31 -62.40
CA ASP A 59 -5.66 71.90 -62.77
C ASP A 59 -4.71 71.19 -61.80
N ALA A 60 -3.68 71.86 -61.29
CA ALA A 60 -2.82 71.31 -60.26
C ALA A 60 -3.60 71.08 -58.96
N LYS A 61 -4.42 72.04 -58.54
CA LYS A 61 -5.28 71.94 -57.36
C LYS A 61 -6.26 70.78 -57.48
N THR A 62 -6.94 70.62 -58.63
CA THR A 62 -7.89 69.52 -58.84
C THR A 62 -7.19 68.15 -58.82
N ARG A 63 -6.01 68.04 -59.43
CA ARG A 63 -5.19 66.81 -59.39
C ARG A 63 -4.74 66.46 -57.97
N VAL A 64 -4.24 67.43 -57.22
CA VAL A 64 -3.80 67.22 -55.83
C VAL A 64 -4.99 66.84 -54.96
N GLN A 65 -6.13 67.53 -55.10
CA GLN A 65 -7.34 67.19 -54.36
C GLN A 65 -7.80 65.75 -54.65
N ALA A 66 -7.86 65.37 -55.93
CA ALA A 66 -8.21 64.00 -56.32
C ALA A 66 -7.22 62.96 -55.78
N SER A 67 -5.92 63.28 -55.71
CA SER A 67 -4.92 62.39 -55.11
C SER A 67 -5.09 62.24 -53.60
N LEU A 68 -5.38 63.34 -52.91
CA LEU A 68 -5.63 63.36 -51.47
C LEU A 68 -6.89 62.55 -51.13
N ASP A 69 -7.97 62.74 -51.88
CA ASP A 69 -9.23 62.01 -51.67
C ASP A 69 -9.03 60.50 -51.88
N ARG A 70 -8.25 60.09 -52.90
CA ARG A 70 -7.89 58.68 -53.13
C ARG A 70 -7.04 58.12 -51.98
N GLU A 71 -6.06 58.88 -51.50
CA GLU A 71 -5.22 58.44 -50.38
C GLU A 71 -6.04 58.32 -49.09
N GLN A 72 -6.93 59.28 -48.81
CA GLN A 72 -7.82 59.22 -47.65
C GLN A 72 -8.77 58.01 -47.74
N ALA A 73 -9.33 57.72 -48.92
CA ALA A 73 -10.14 56.54 -49.13
C ALA A 73 -9.35 55.25 -48.89
N ALA A 74 -8.13 55.14 -49.45
CA ALA A 74 -7.25 53.98 -49.28
C ALA A 74 -6.84 53.77 -47.80
N ARG A 75 -6.52 54.86 -47.08
CA ARG A 75 -6.22 54.80 -45.64
C ARG A 75 -7.42 54.35 -44.83
N ARG A 76 -8.63 54.86 -45.12
CA ARG A 76 -9.86 54.41 -44.45
C ARG A 76 -10.12 52.93 -44.67
N THR A 77 -9.95 52.43 -45.89
CA THR A 77 -10.12 51.00 -46.18
C THR A 77 -9.06 50.14 -45.47
N ALA A 78 -7.82 50.61 -45.40
CA ALA A 78 -6.75 49.90 -44.70
C ALA A 78 -7.01 49.85 -43.18
N LEU A 79 -7.43 50.97 -42.57
CA LEU A 79 -7.79 51.02 -41.16
C LEU A 79 -8.98 50.11 -40.84
N ALA A 80 -10.02 50.11 -41.67
CA ALA A 80 -11.16 49.21 -41.51
C ALA A 80 -10.74 47.74 -41.57
N ALA A 81 -9.89 47.38 -42.55
CA ALA A 81 -9.38 46.01 -42.68
C ALA A 81 -8.52 45.60 -41.46
N MET A 82 -7.64 46.49 -40.98
CA MET A 82 -6.84 46.25 -39.78
C MET A 82 -7.72 46.09 -38.53
N GLN A 83 -8.77 46.90 -38.39
CA GLN A 83 -9.70 46.78 -37.27
C GLN A 83 -10.47 45.45 -37.32
N THR A 84 -10.95 45.03 -38.49
CA THR A 84 -11.56 43.70 -38.66
C THR A 84 -10.59 42.57 -38.32
N GLN A 85 -9.32 42.71 -38.71
CA GLN A 85 -8.30 41.71 -38.36
C GLN A 85 -8.03 41.68 -36.85
N GLN A 86 -8.01 42.84 -36.19
CA GLN A 86 -7.87 42.93 -34.74
C GLN A 86 -9.04 42.25 -34.04
N ASP A 87 -10.28 42.56 -34.43
CA ASP A 87 -11.48 41.95 -33.86
C ASP A 87 -11.48 40.42 -34.04
N GLN A 88 -11.03 39.93 -35.20
CA GLN A 88 -10.88 38.50 -35.45
C GLN A 88 -9.83 37.86 -34.53
N LEU A 89 -8.65 38.47 -34.39
CA LEU A 89 -7.58 37.96 -33.54
C LEU A 89 -7.97 37.98 -32.05
N GLU A 90 -8.71 38.99 -31.60
CA GLU A 90 -9.24 39.06 -30.24
C GLU A 90 -10.23 37.91 -29.98
N GLY A 91 -11.13 37.63 -30.94
CA GLY A 91 -12.05 36.49 -30.85
C GLY A 91 -11.34 35.13 -30.86
N GLU A 92 -10.29 34.97 -31.69
CA GLU A 92 -9.47 33.75 -31.70
C GLU A 92 -8.71 33.56 -30.38
N LEU A 93 -8.17 34.65 -29.81
CA LEU A 93 -7.48 34.61 -28.53
C LEU A 93 -8.44 34.23 -27.40
N GLU A 94 -9.64 34.79 -27.35
CA GLU A 94 -10.65 34.46 -26.35
C GLU A 94 -11.08 32.99 -26.47
N ALA A 95 -11.31 32.50 -27.68
CA ALA A 95 -11.62 31.08 -27.93
C ALA A 95 -10.49 30.16 -27.47
N ALA A 96 -9.23 30.51 -27.77
CA ALA A 96 -8.06 29.75 -27.35
C ALA A 96 -7.90 29.74 -25.82
N LEU A 97 -8.13 30.87 -25.15
CA LEU A 97 -8.11 30.97 -23.68
C LEU A 97 -9.18 30.09 -23.05
N ASN A 98 -10.41 30.14 -23.55
CA ASN A 98 -11.52 29.31 -23.08
C ASN A 98 -11.22 27.82 -23.28
N GLN A 99 -10.65 27.45 -24.43
CA GLN A 99 -10.23 26.07 -24.69
C GLN A 99 -9.13 25.62 -23.73
N ASN A 100 -8.14 26.48 -23.44
CA ASN A 100 -7.05 26.15 -22.54
C ASN A 100 -7.55 25.96 -21.10
N GLN A 101 -8.45 26.83 -20.62
CA GLN A 101 -9.10 26.68 -19.31
C GLN A 101 -9.91 25.37 -19.22
N GLN A 102 -10.63 24.99 -20.28
CA GLN A 102 -11.35 23.72 -20.31
C GLN A 102 -10.39 22.51 -20.30
N LEU A 103 -9.26 22.60 -21.00
CA LEU A 103 -8.23 21.55 -21.00
C LEU A 103 -7.56 21.43 -19.63
N GLU A 104 -7.25 22.54 -18.97
CA GLU A 104 -6.72 22.55 -17.60
C GLU A 104 -7.72 21.94 -16.61
N ALA A 105 -8.99 22.31 -16.69
CA ALA A 105 -10.04 21.72 -15.86
C ALA A 105 -10.14 20.19 -16.08
N LYS A 106 -10.15 19.73 -17.34
CA LYS A 106 -10.13 18.29 -17.65
C LYS A 106 -8.88 17.59 -17.14
N ASN A 107 -7.71 18.23 -17.26
CA ASN A 107 -6.45 17.65 -16.81
C ASN A 107 -6.40 17.52 -15.28
N THR A 108 -6.93 18.51 -14.56
CA THR A 108 -7.06 18.44 -13.09
C THR A 108 -8.05 17.36 -12.66
N GLU A 109 -9.19 17.22 -13.33
CA GLU A 109 -10.16 16.13 -13.10
C GLU A 109 -9.53 14.75 -13.34
N LEU A 110 -8.85 14.56 -14.48
CA LEU A 110 -8.15 13.32 -14.80
C LEU A 110 -7.05 13.00 -13.79
N SER A 111 -6.27 13.99 -13.35
CA SER A 111 -5.24 13.79 -12.33
C SER A 111 -5.83 13.36 -10.98
N GLN A 112 -6.99 13.92 -10.58
CA GLN A 112 -7.69 13.49 -9.38
C GLN A 112 -8.23 12.06 -9.51
N LEU A 113 -8.82 11.73 -10.67
CA LEU A 113 -9.31 10.37 -10.96
C LEU A 113 -8.18 9.34 -10.92
N ASP A 114 -7.03 9.66 -11.52
CA ASP A 114 -5.86 8.78 -11.53
C ASP A 114 -5.31 8.56 -10.13
N ARG A 115 -5.27 9.59 -9.27
CA ARG A 115 -4.89 9.45 -7.86
C ARG A 115 -5.86 8.53 -7.10
N ALA A 116 -7.17 8.74 -7.27
CA ALA A 116 -8.18 7.91 -6.63
C ALA A 116 -8.07 6.44 -7.08
N ARG A 117 -7.86 6.20 -8.38
CA ARG A 117 -7.63 4.85 -8.92
C ARG A 117 -6.35 4.22 -8.41
N ALA A 118 -5.27 4.99 -8.28
CA ALA A 118 -4.01 4.49 -7.73
C ALA A 118 -4.17 4.06 -6.27
N GLU A 119 -4.88 4.84 -5.45
CA GLU A 119 -5.21 4.50 -4.07
C GLU A 119 -6.09 3.24 -3.98
N GLU A 120 -7.09 3.12 -4.85
CA GLU A 120 -7.96 1.94 -4.92
C GLU A 120 -7.17 0.68 -5.32
N LEU A 121 -6.31 0.78 -6.34
CA LEU A 121 -5.43 -0.31 -6.75
C LEU A 121 -4.47 -0.72 -5.64
N GLN A 122 -3.93 0.23 -4.87
CA GLN A 122 -3.08 -0.07 -3.73
C GLN A 122 -3.84 -0.82 -2.63
N LYS A 123 -5.06 -0.40 -2.31
CA LYS A 123 -5.94 -1.08 -1.35
C LYS A 123 -6.26 -2.51 -1.81
N LEU A 124 -6.66 -2.67 -3.07
CA LEU A 124 -7.00 -3.98 -3.63
C LEU A 124 -5.75 -4.90 -3.66
N THR A 125 -4.59 -4.37 -3.98
CA THR A 125 -3.33 -5.12 -3.95
C THR A 125 -2.96 -5.55 -2.53
N ALA A 126 -3.15 -4.68 -1.53
CA ALA A 126 -2.94 -5.02 -0.13
C ALA A 126 -3.93 -6.09 0.36
N GLU A 127 -5.21 -5.96 0.00
CA GLU A 127 -6.25 -6.93 0.34
C GLU A 127 -5.99 -8.30 -0.30
N THR A 128 -5.67 -8.35 -1.60
CA THR A 128 -5.30 -9.61 -2.25
C THR A 128 -4.04 -10.24 -1.62
N GLY A 129 -3.09 -9.42 -1.18
CA GLY A 129 -1.92 -9.88 -0.41
C GLY A 129 -2.31 -10.53 0.92
N MET A 130 -3.23 -9.90 1.66
CA MET A 130 -3.76 -10.42 2.93
C MET A 130 -4.55 -11.71 2.73
N LEU A 131 -5.47 -11.74 1.76
CA LEU A 131 -6.26 -12.93 1.42
C LEU A 131 -5.37 -14.10 1.02
N ARG A 132 -4.31 -13.86 0.23
CA ARG A 132 -3.33 -14.91 -0.13
C ARG A 132 -2.53 -15.42 1.07
N LYS A 133 -2.29 -14.61 2.09
CA LYS A 133 -1.66 -15.06 3.35
C LYS A 133 -2.64 -15.91 4.15
N GLN A 134 -3.86 -15.43 4.33
CA GLN A 134 -4.93 -16.16 5.03
C GLN A 134 -5.21 -17.51 4.38
N ILE A 135 -5.32 -17.58 3.05
CA ILE A 135 -5.51 -18.85 2.33
C ILE A 135 -4.37 -19.83 2.63
N ARG A 136 -3.11 -19.37 2.63
CA ARG A 136 -1.95 -20.23 2.94
C ARG A 136 -1.94 -20.69 4.39
N GLU A 137 -2.28 -19.80 5.33
CA GLU A 137 -2.40 -20.14 6.75
C GLU A 137 -3.51 -21.17 7.00
N GLU A 138 -4.69 -20.98 6.39
CA GLU A 138 -5.80 -21.93 6.50
C GLU A 138 -5.50 -23.27 5.83
N GLN A 139 -4.80 -23.27 4.69
CA GLN A 139 -4.29 -24.50 4.07
C GLN A 139 -3.33 -25.24 5.00
N ALA A 140 -2.36 -24.54 5.60
CA ALA A 140 -1.41 -25.13 6.54
C ALA A 140 -2.11 -25.70 7.79
N LYS A 141 -3.09 -24.98 8.35
CA LYS A 141 -3.90 -25.48 9.48
C LYS A 141 -4.68 -26.73 9.09
N ARG A 142 -5.33 -26.72 7.92
CA ARG A 142 -6.09 -27.87 7.42
C ARG A 142 -5.18 -29.09 7.23
N ASP A 143 -4.00 -28.91 6.66
CA ASP A 143 -3.05 -30.00 6.45
C ASP A 143 -2.52 -30.53 7.78
N GLY A 144 -2.30 -29.67 8.78
CA GLY A 144 -1.99 -30.06 10.16
C GLY A 144 -3.09 -30.89 10.82
N LEU A 145 -4.35 -30.44 10.73
CA LEU A 145 -5.50 -31.19 11.22
C LEU A 145 -5.65 -32.54 10.52
N PHE A 146 -5.36 -32.59 9.21
CA PHE A 146 -5.42 -33.84 8.44
C PHE A 146 -4.33 -34.84 8.90
N ALA A 147 -3.11 -34.35 9.17
CA ALA A 147 -2.04 -35.18 9.71
C ALA A 147 -2.40 -35.72 11.11
N GLU A 148 -2.98 -34.88 11.98
CA GLU A 148 -3.45 -35.31 13.30
C GLU A 148 -4.58 -36.36 13.18
N MET A 149 -5.54 -36.13 12.29
CA MET A 149 -6.61 -37.09 12.02
C MET A 149 -6.06 -38.44 11.54
N LEU A 150 -5.01 -38.45 10.70
CA LEU A 150 -4.36 -39.67 10.24
C LEU A 150 -3.72 -40.43 11.40
N VAL A 151 -2.96 -39.74 12.26
CA VAL A 151 -2.35 -40.33 13.46
C VAL A 151 -3.41 -40.89 14.38
N LEU A 152 -4.47 -40.13 14.66
CA LEU A 152 -5.56 -40.56 15.52
C LEU A 152 -6.30 -41.77 14.93
N THR A 153 -6.47 -41.82 13.60
CA THR A 153 -7.08 -42.95 12.89
C THR A 153 -6.22 -44.20 13.00
N ASN A 154 -4.90 -44.07 12.85
CA ASN A 154 -3.96 -45.19 13.02
C ASN A 154 -3.98 -45.71 14.46
N ASN A 155 -3.90 -44.82 15.46
CA ASN A 155 -3.99 -45.19 16.88
C ASN A 155 -5.32 -45.88 17.20
N MET A 156 -6.43 -45.39 16.63
CA MET A 156 -7.75 -46.00 16.80
C MET A 156 -7.80 -47.41 16.22
N ASN A 157 -7.19 -47.64 15.06
CA ASN A 157 -7.12 -48.97 14.45
C ASN A 157 -6.21 -49.92 15.24
N GLU A 158 -5.07 -49.44 15.74
CA GLU A 158 -4.19 -50.19 16.63
C GLU A 158 -4.91 -50.60 17.92
N LEU A 159 -5.56 -49.64 18.59
CA LEU A 159 -6.34 -49.90 19.80
C LEU A 159 -7.48 -50.90 19.56
N ARG A 160 -8.15 -50.82 18.40
CA ARG A 160 -9.16 -51.82 18.01
C ARG A 160 -8.54 -53.21 17.88
N GLY A 161 -7.36 -53.32 17.25
CA GLY A 161 -6.61 -54.58 17.14
C GLY A 161 -6.25 -55.17 18.51
N ILE A 162 -5.65 -54.35 19.39
CA ILE A 162 -5.31 -54.76 20.77
C ILE A 162 -6.56 -55.19 21.54
N ARG A 163 -7.66 -54.44 21.44
CA ARG A 163 -8.92 -54.79 22.09
C ARG A 163 -9.42 -56.15 21.63
N GLN A 164 -9.38 -56.43 20.33
CA GLN A 164 -9.80 -57.70 19.77
C GLN A 164 -8.89 -58.86 20.23
N GLU A 165 -7.58 -58.65 20.30
CA GLU A 165 -6.64 -59.62 20.84
C GLU A 165 -6.90 -59.90 22.33
N LEU A 166 -7.08 -58.87 23.14
CA LEU A 166 -7.42 -59.00 24.56
C LEU A 166 -8.74 -59.73 24.78
N GLU A 167 -9.77 -59.45 23.97
CA GLU A 167 -11.04 -60.19 24.01
C GLU A 167 -10.84 -61.67 23.71
N LEU A 168 -10.03 -62.02 22.70
CA LEU A 168 -9.71 -63.40 22.36
C LEU A 168 -8.93 -64.10 23.48
N ARG A 169 -7.92 -63.42 24.03
CA ARG A 169 -7.10 -63.95 25.13
C ARG A 169 -7.89 -64.13 26.41
N ASN A 170 -8.78 -63.20 26.73
CA ASN A 170 -9.67 -63.31 27.88
C ASN A 170 -10.65 -64.49 27.73
N LYS A 171 -11.23 -64.68 26.52
CA LYS A 171 -12.04 -65.88 26.22
C LYS A 171 -11.22 -67.17 26.35
N ALA A 172 -9.98 -67.20 25.88
CA ALA A 172 -9.10 -68.36 26.00
C ALA A 172 -8.73 -68.67 27.45
N LEU A 173 -8.33 -67.65 28.23
CA LEU A 173 -8.05 -67.76 29.66
C LEU A 173 -9.28 -68.22 30.45
N SER A 174 -10.46 -67.66 30.17
CA SER A 174 -11.71 -68.09 30.79
C SER A 174 -11.96 -69.59 30.53
N LYS A 175 -11.77 -70.07 29.30
CA LYS A 175 -11.86 -71.52 28.99
C LYS A 175 -10.82 -72.34 29.74
N GLN A 176 -9.58 -71.87 29.83
CA GLN A 176 -8.52 -72.55 30.58
C GLN A 176 -8.86 -72.63 32.06
N VAL A 177 -9.29 -71.53 32.68
CA VAL A 177 -9.70 -71.49 34.10
C VAL A 177 -10.88 -72.44 34.34
N THR A 178 -11.89 -72.47 33.46
CA THR A 178 -12.99 -73.44 33.55
C THR A 178 -12.48 -74.87 33.49
N ARG A 179 -11.58 -75.19 32.56
CA ARG A 179 -10.97 -76.52 32.47
C ARG A 179 -10.15 -76.87 33.72
N TYR A 180 -9.36 -75.93 34.24
CA TYR A 180 -8.60 -76.12 35.48
C TYR A 180 -9.54 -76.40 36.65
N LYS A 181 -10.63 -75.62 36.77
CA LYS A 181 -11.65 -75.82 37.79
C LYS A 181 -12.31 -77.21 37.67
N GLU A 182 -12.73 -77.62 36.47
CA GLU A 182 -13.28 -78.97 36.23
C GLU A 182 -12.31 -80.08 36.67
N VAL A 183 -11.01 -79.94 36.37
CA VAL A 183 -9.99 -80.94 36.75
C VAL A 183 -9.77 -80.94 38.27
N VAL A 184 -9.73 -79.77 38.89
CA VAL A 184 -9.52 -79.62 40.33
C VAL A 184 -10.73 -80.14 41.12
N ASP A 185 -11.95 -79.80 40.70
CA ASP A 185 -13.21 -80.33 41.24
C ASP A 185 -13.25 -81.87 41.09
N ALA A 186 -12.85 -82.40 39.93
CA ALA A 186 -12.79 -83.86 39.70
C ALA A 186 -11.70 -84.57 40.54
N LYS A 187 -10.64 -83.84 40.95
CA LYS A 187 -9.59 -84.34 41.83
C LYS A 187 -9.90 -84.10 43.32
N GLY A 188 -11.02 -83.46 43.64
CA GLY A 188 -11.46 -83.21 45.02
C GLY A 188 -10.55 -82.27 45.81
N VAL A 189 -9.81 -81.39 45.12
CA VAL A 189 -8.93 -80.39 45.76
C VAL A 189 -9.71 -79.08 45.87
N ASP A 190 -9.86 -78.52 47.08
CA ASP A 190 -10.53 -77.23 47.24
C ASP A 190 -9.52 -76.08 47.01
N ILE A 191 -9.78 -75.28 45.97
CA ILE A 191 -8.93 -74.15 45.55
C ILE A 191 -8.85 -73.05 46.63
N ASN A 192 -9.83 -73.01 47.54
CA ASN A 192 -9.88 -72.05 48.63
C ASN A 192 -9.32 -72.61 49.94
N GLU A 193 -8.88 -73.88 49.96
CA GLU A 193 -8.31 -74.49 51.15
C GLU A 193 -6.89 -73.94 51.41
N PRO A 194 -6.61 -73.41 52.60
CA PRO A 194 -5.28 -72.91 52.91
C PRO A 194 -4.28 -74.07 52.87
N LEU A 195 -3.27 -73.96 51.98
CA LEU A 195 -2.08 -74.83 51.97
C LEU A 195 -1.62 -75.04 53.42
N HIS A 196 -1.64 -76.29 53.88
CA HIS A 196 -1.40 -76.67 55.27
C HIS A 196 -0.19 -75.97 55.89
N GLY A 197 -0.45 -74.94 56.70
CA GLY A 197 0.19 -74.59 57.97
C GLY A 197 1.71 -74.39 58.07
N ALA A 198 2.50 -74.63 57.02
CA ALA A 198 3.94 -74.46 57.02
C ALA A 198 4.32 -73.42 55.95
N PRO A 199 4.93 -72.28 56.35
CA PRO A 199 5.44 -71.31 55.37
C PRO A 199 6.42 -72.00 54.39
N PRO A 200 6.43 -71.62 53.11
CA PRO A 200 7.42 -72.11 52.16
C PRO A 200 8.84 -71.81 52.67
N LYS A 201 9.81 -72.70 52.43
CA LYS A 201 11.21 -72.51 52.83
C LYS A 201 11.75 -71.18 52.28
N ARG A 202 11.81 -70.16 53.14
CA ARG A 202 12.24 -68.81 52.79
C ARG A 202 13.11 -68.25 53.91
N ASN A 203 14.12 -67.51 53.47
CA ASN A 203 15.10 -66.89 54.33
C ASN A 203 14.93 -65.37 54.18
N GLY A 204 14.98 -64.66 55.28
CA GLY A 204 14.85 -63.22 55.31
C GLY A 204 15.64 -62.62 56.43
N ASN A 205 15.58 -61.31 56.55
CA ASN A 205 16.30 -60.57 57.57
C ASN A 205 15.33 -59.68 58.34
N ILE A 206 15.68 -59.42 59.59
CA ILE A 206 14.99 -58.43 60.41
C ILE A 206 15.45 -57.04 59.97
N LEU A 207 14.51 -56.23 59.48
CA LEU A 207 14.77 -54.88 59.01
C LEU A 207 14.81 -53.90 60.17
N VAL A 208 13.81 -53.96 61.05
CA VAL A 208 13.63 -53.00 62.16
C VAL A 208 13.15 -53.73 63.40
N VAL A 209 13.71 -53.40 64.56
CA VAL A 209 13.29 -53.96 65.86
C VAL A 209 12.66 -52.89 66.74
N ASN A 210 11.35 -52.99 66.98
CA ASN A 210 10.62 -52.13 67.91
C ASN A 210 10.55 -52.81 69.30
N ARG A 211 11.58 -52.56 70.12
CA ARG A 211 11.73 -53.17 71.46
C ARG A 211 10.58 -52.83 72.43
N PRO A 212 10.10 -51.58 72.54
CA PRO A 212 8.99 -51.26 73.45
C PRO A 212 7.71 -52.05 73.18
N LYS A 213 7.46 -52.39 71.91
CA LYS A 213 6.24 -53.10 71.47
C LYS A 213 6.46 -54.60 71.19
N LEU A 214 7.68 -55.12 71.32
CA LEU A 214 8.06 -56.49 70.96
C LEU A 214 7.71 -56.87 69.51
N LEU A 215 7.76 -55.90 68.60
CA LEU A 215 7.47 -56.12 67.19
C LEU A 215 8.74 -56.03 66.35
N VAL A 216 8.84 -56.86 65.33
CA VAL A 216 9.91 -56.84 64.33
C VAL A 216 9.30 -56.74 62.94
N GLU A 217 9.95 -55.95 62.08
CA GLU A 217 9.65 -55.91 60.65
C GLU A 217 10.59 -56.86 59.92
N LEU A 218 10.02 -57.70 59.06
CA LEU A 218 10.68 -58.75 58.31
C LEU A 218 10.72 -58.39 56.83
N SER A 219 11.81 -58.75 56.16
CA SER A 219 12.02 -58.54 54.72
C SER A 219 11.26 -59.54 53.82
N ILE A 220 10.25 -60.24 54.33
CA ILE A 220 9.49 -61.26 53.62
C ILE A 220 8.00 -60.95 53.79
N GLY A 221 7.21 -61.11 52.72
CA GLY A 221 5.79 -60.74 52.70
C GLY A 221 4.83 -61.80 52.14
N GLU A 222 3.65 -61.34 51.70
CA GLU A 222 2.58 -62.17 51.14
C GLU A 222 2.99 -62.80 49.80
N ASP A 223 3.73 -62.06 48.97
CA ASP A 223 4.24 -62.54 47.68
C ASP A 223 5.21 -63.73 47.85
N ASP A 224 5.87 -63.80 49.00
CA ASP A 224 6.77 -64.90 49.38
C ASP A 224 6.04 -66.07 50.06
N GLY A 225 4.73 -65.94 50.31
CA GLY A 225 3.89 -66.98 50.90
C GLY A 225 3.75 -66.93 52.43
N LEU A 226 4.09 -65.81 53.09
CA LEU A 226 3.78 -65.63 54.52
C LEU A 226 2.30 -65.32 54.75
N ARG A 227 1.75 -65.87 55.82
CA ARG A 227 0.40 -65.54 56.31
C ARG A 227 0.44 -65.25 57.81
N SER A 228 -0.56 -64.54 58.29
CA SER A 228 -0.73 -64.27 59.73
C SER A 228 -0.81 -65.59 60.51
N GLY A 229 -0.11 -65.67 61.64
CA GLY A 229 -0.02 -66.87 62.48
C GLY A 229 1.18 -67.77 62.21
N HIS A 230 1.92 -67.58 61.10
CA HIS A 230 3.14 -68.35 60.83
C HIS A 230 4.22 -68.06 61.90
N GLU A 231 4.90 -69.10 62.35
CA GLU A 231 6.03 -69.00 63.25
C GLU A 231 7.34 -69.06 62.46
N LEU A 232 8.28 -68.18 62.81
CA LEU A 232 9.58 -68.07 62.16
C LEU A 232 10.67 -68.09 63.22
N GLU A 233 11.81 -68.67 62.87
CA GLU A 233 12.94 -68.84 63.77
C GLU A 233 14.04 -67.85 63.40
N VAL A 234 14.59 -67.19 64.42
CA VAL A 234 15.59 -66.14 64.28
C VAL A 234 16.95 -66.71 64.66
N SER A 235 17.90 -66.62 63.75
CA SER A 235 19.28 -67.07 63.92
C SER A 235 20.29 -65.95 63.67
N ARG A 236 21.38 -65.94 64.44
CA ARG A 236 22.52 -65.03 64.27
C ARG A 236 23.79 -65.86 64.14
N LYS A 237 24.46 -65.77 62.98
CA LYS A 237 25.68 -66.54 62.68
C LYS A 237 25.53 -68.05 62.95
N GLY A 238 24.37 -68.62 62.62
CA GLY A 238 24.06 -70.04 62.83
C GLY A 238 23.67 -70.42 64.27
N ARG A 239 23.57 -69.45 65.19
CA ARG A 239 23.08 -69.69 66.55
C ARG A 239 21.64 -69.20 66.68
N TYR A 240 20.77 -70.04 67.24
CA TYR A 240 19.38 -69.68 67.53
C TYR A 240 19.30 -68.55 68.55
N VAL A 241 18.54 -67.50 68.23
CA VAL A 241 18.35 -66.28 69.04
C VAL A 241 16.92 -66.20 69.58
N GLY A 242 15.92 -66.62 68.81
CA GLY A 242 14.54 -66.68 69.30
C GLY A 242 13.52 -67.03 68.22
N ARG A 243 12.23 -66.99 68.59
CA ARG A 243 11.10 -67.24 67.69
C ARG A 243 10.18 -66.04 67.59
N VAL A 244 9.65 -65.78 66.40
CA VAL A 244 8.72 -64.69 66.12
C VAL A 244 7.45 -65.25 65.46
N ARG A 245 6.29 -64.68 65.77
CA ARG A 245 5.00 -65.05 65.17
C ARG A 245 4.47 -63.90 64.33
N VAL A 246 4.15 -64.17 63.08
CA VAL A 246 3.66 -63.17 62.13
C VAL A 246 2.26 -62.70 62.55
N ARG A 247 2.09 -61.39 62.73
CA ARG A 247 0.81 -60.75 63.07
C ARG A 247 0.12 -60.21 61.81
N THR A 248 0.87 -59.49 60.99
CA THR A 248 0.35 -58.78 59.82
C THR A 248 1.31 -58.96 58.66
N VAL A 249 0.76 -59.20 57.47
CA VAL A 249 1.53 -59.39 56.24
C VAL A 249 1.13 -58.31 55.25
N ALA A 250 2.11 -57.79 54.52
CA ALA A 250 1.97 -56.94 53.36
C ALA A 250 2.76 -57.58 52.19
N PRO A 251 2.61 -57.11 50.94
CA PRO A 251 3.14 -57.83 49.76
C PRO A 251 4.61 -58.23 49.87
N ASN A 252 5.48 -57.29 50.29
CA ASN A 252 6.94 -57.50 50.38
C ASN A 252 7.50 -57.38 51.80
N ARG A 253 6.65 -57.34 52.83
CA ARG A 253 7.08 -57.14 54.22
C ARG A 253 6.08 -57.74 55.19
N SER A 254 6.53 -58.11 56.37
CA SER A 254 5.62 -58.57 57.42
C SER A 254 6.04 -58.05 58.79
N VAL A 255 5.05 -57.93 59.67
CA VAL A 255 5.24 -57.55 61.07
C VAL A 255 5.02 -58.79 61.91
N ALA A 256 6.04 -59.17 62.67
CA ALA A 256 5.99 -60.30 63.58
C ALA A 256 6.20 -59.86 65.04
N GLU A 257 5.58 -60.58 65.95
CA GLU A 257 5.69 -60.42 67.39
C GLU A 257 6.75 -61.37 67.95
N ILE A 258 7.61 -60.87 68.84
CA ILE A 258 8.66 -61.66 69.49
C ILE A 258 8.04 -62.50 70.61
N LEU A 259 8.20 -63.83 70.54
CA LEU A 259 7.78 -64.75 71.58
C LEU A 259 8.84 -64.80 72.69
N ARG A 260 8.56 -64.15 73.83
CA ARG A 260 9.49 -64.05 74.97
C ARG A 260 9.87 -65.42 75.56
N ASP A 261 8.94 -66.37 75.50
CA ASP A 261 9.11 -67.71 76.06
C ASP A 261 10.20 -68.53 75.33
N TYR A 262 10.55 -68.11 74.11
CA TYR A 262 11.52 -68.79 73.25
C TYR A 262 12.75 -67.91 72.93
N ALA A 263 12.96 -66.81 73.67
CA ALA A 263 14.08 -65.90 73.46
C ALA A 263 15.37 -66.43 74.11
N GLY A 264 16.28 -66.97 73.30
CA GLY A 264 17.63 -67.38 73.73
C GLY A 264 18.64 -66.23 73.75
N GLY A 265 18.30 -65.08 73.14
CA GLY A 265 19.14 -63.88 73.12
C GLY A 265 18.38 -62.64 72.65
N ILE A 266 19.06 -61.50 72.68
CA ILE A 266 18.48 -60.21 72.23
C ILE A 266 18.47 -60.18 70.70
N ILE A 267 17.29 -60.11 70.10
CA ILE A 267 17.09 -59.93 68.66
C ILE A 267 17.60 -58.54 68.22
N LEU A 268 18.35 -58.49 67.12
CA LEU A 268 18.92 -57.28 66.52
C LEU A 268 18.50 -57.17 65.05
N GLU A 269 18.61 -55.96 64.53
CA GLU A 269 18.47 -55.69 63.10
C GLU A 269 19.57 -56.43 62.33
N GLY A 270 19.20 -57.03 61.21
CA GLY A 270 20.08 -57.87 60.40
C GLY A 270 20.17 -59.34 60.84
N ASP A 271 19.50 -59.75 61.92
CA ASP A 271 19.36 -61.18 62.24
C ASP A 271 18.58 -61.91 61.14
N ARG A 272 18.96 -63.16 60.88
CA ARG A 272 18.34 -63.99 59.86
C ARG A 272 17.09 -64.66 60.39
N VAL A 273 16.06 -64.72 59.56
CA VAL A 273 14.76 -65.30 59.87
C VAL A 273 14.52 -66.41 58.86
N ASP A 274 14.36 -67.62 59.36
CA ASP A 274 14.12 -68.80 58.57
C ASP A 274 12.78 -69.42 58.97
N THR A 275 12.04 -69.93 57.99
CA THR A 275 10.73 -70.57 58.20
C THR A 275 10.84 -71.97 58.81
N THR A 276 12.02 -72.60 58.73
CA THR A 276 12.36 -73.91 59.30
C THR A 276 13.86 -73.97 59.65
N LEU A 277 14.24 -74.36 60.87
CA LEU A 277 15.61 -74.79 61.19
C LEU A 277 15.98 -76.09 60.43
N GLU A 278 17.12 -76.06 59.72
CA GLU A 278 17.90 -77.25 59.34
C GLU A 278 19.14 -77.35 60.22
#